data_AF-A0A8X7TJI7-F1
#
_entry.id   AF-A0A8X7TJI7-F1
#
_cell.length_a   1.000
_cell.length_b   1.000
_cell.length_c   1.000
_cell.angle_alpha   90.00
_cell.angle_beta   90.00
_cell.angle_gamma   90.00
#
_symmetry.space_group_name_H-M   'P 1'
#
loop_
_entity.id
_entity.type
_entity.pdbx_description
1 polymer ?
#
loop_
_entity_poly.entity_id
_entity_poly.type
_entity_poly.pdbx_seq_one_letter_code
_entity_poly.pdbx_strand_id
1 'polypeptide(L)' 'MATSNGEKSLIVTFGEMLIDFVPTVSGVSRRGSWFHQGPGGAPANVAIAVSRLGGRAAFVES' A
#
# COMPACT_ATOMS: atom_id res chain seq x y z
N MET A 1 -11.83 -13.57 -21.58
CA MET A 1 -12.30 -14.53 -20.56
C MET A 1 -13.01 -13.73 -19.48
N ALA A 2 -14.31 -13.51 -19.64
CA ALA A 2 -15.12 -12.78 -18.68
C ALA A 2 -15.59 -13.76 -17.61
N THR A 3 -15.19 -13.55 -16.35
CA THR A 3 -15.75 -14.29 -15.23
C THR A 3 -17.09 -13.66 -14.86
N SER A 4 -18.16 -14.39 -15.14
CA SER A 4 -19.50 -14.10 -14.68
C SER A 4 -19.61 -14.18 -13.16
N ASN A 5 -20.54 -13.38 -12.60
CA ASN A 5 -21.25 -13.59 -11.34
C ASN A 5 -20.58 -13.05 -10.06
N GLY A 6 -20.86 -11.78 -9.70
CA GLY A 6 -20.80 -11.22 -8.33
C GLY A 6 -19.47 -11.24 -7.54
N GLU A 7 -18.50 -12.02 -7.98
CA GLU A 7 -17.23 -12.22 -7.31
C GLU A 7 -16.27 -11.12 -7.72
N LYS A 8 -15.79 -10.36 -6.73
CA LYS A 8 -14.74 -9.38 -6.95
C LYS A 8 -13.47 -10.12 -7.40
N SER A 9 -12.94 -9.73 -8.56
CA SER A 9 -11.67 -10.28 -9.06
C SER A 9 -10.53 -9.97 -8.09
N LEU A 10 -9.62 -10.93 -7.89
CA LEU A 10 -8.47 -10.77 -6.99
C LEU A 10 -7.33 -10.07 -7.73
N ILE A 11 -6.87 -8.93 -7.22
CA ILE A 11 -5.68 -8.24 -7.70
C ILE A 11 -4.47 -8.68 -6.86
N VAL A 12 -3.45 -9.25 -7.50
CA VAL A 12 -2.21 -9.64 -6.83
C VAL A 12 -1.09 -8.70 -7.26
N THR A 13 -0.36 -8.17 -6.28
CA THR A 13 0.81 -7.31 -6.50
C THR A 13 2.05 -7.99 -5.94
N PHE A 14 3.19 -7.80 -6.60
CA PHE A 14 4.47 -8.37 -6.20
C PHE A 14 5.51 -7.26 -6.05
N GLY A 15 6.29 -7.30 -4.98
CA GLY A 15 7.45 -6.43 -4.79
C GLY A 15 7.77 -6.18 -3.32
N GLU A 16 8.52 -5.13 -3.05
CA GLU A 16 9.01 -4.82 -1.70
C GLU A 16 8.02 -3.98 -0.89
N MET A 17 7.85 -4.30 0.39
CA MET A 17 7.13 -3.46 1.35
C MET A 17 8.14 -2.73 2.23
N LEU A 18 8.06 -1.41 2.25
CA LEU A 18 8.98 -0.55 3.02
C LEU A 18 8.24 0.19 4.13
N ILE A 19 8.99 0.76 5.06
CA ILE A 19 8.44 1.72 6.04
C ILE A 19 8.62 3.12 5.45
N ASP A 20 7.51 3.81 5.20
CA ASP A 20 7.52 5.23 4.87
C ASP A 20 7.60 6.06 6.15
N PHE A 21 8.52 7.03 6.16
CA PHE A 21 8.74 7.94 7.28
C PHE A 21 8.23 9.33 6.89
N VAL A 22 6.97 9.59 7.19
CA VAL A 22 6.32 10.86 6.85
C VAL A 22 6.55 11.88 7.98
N PRO A 23 7.14 13.06 7.72
CA PRO A 23 7.37 14.05 8.77
C PRO A 23 6.03 14.58 9.34
N THR A 24 5.93 14.69 10.66
CA THR A 24 4.72 15.19 11.35
C THR A 24 4.55 16.71 11.24
N VAL A 25 5.61 17.42 10.84
CA VAL A 25 5.60 18.87 10.63
C VAL A 25 6.23 19.17 9.27
N SER A 26 5.55 19.96 8.45
CA SER A 26 6.04 20.33 7.12
C SER A 26 7.23 21.30 7.20
N GLY A 27 8.20 21.15 6.29
CA GLY A 27 9.33 22.09 6.16
C GLY A 27 10.52 21.86 7.09
N VAL A 28 10.53 20.79 7.90
CA VAL A 28 11.69 20.43 8.74
C VAL A 28 12.33 19.12 8.28
N SER A 29 13.54 19.21 7.73
CA SER A 29 14.40 18.07 7.41
C SER A 29 15.35 17.77 8.58
N ARG A 30 14.82 17.25 9.70
CA ARG A 30 15.66 16.78 10.82
C ARG A 30 15.40 15.31 11.13
N ARG A 31 16.48 14.53 11.33
CA ARG A 31 16.41 13.19 11.93
C ARG A 31 15.90 13.31 13.37
N GLY A 32 14.88 12.54 13.74
CA GLY A 32 14.34 12.53 15.11
C GLY A 32 12.94 11.92 15.22
N SER A 33 12.35 11.98 16.42
CA SER A 33 11.05 11.42 16.83
C SER A 33 9.81 12.06 16.18
N TRP A 34 9.96 12.69 15.03
CA TRP A 34 8.94 13.50 14.36
C TRP A 34 8.45 12.85 13.05
N PHE A 35 8.59 11.54 12.90
CA PHE A 35 8.11 10.81 11.73
C PHE A 35 6.96 9.88 12.12
N HIS A 36 5.88 9.94 11.35
CA HIS A 36 4.86 8.91 11.35
C HIS A 36 5.32 7.77 10.45
N GLN A 37 5.41 6.56 11.03
CA GLN A 37 5.74 5.34 10.30
C GLN A 37 4.48 4.76 9.66
N GLY A 38 4.50 4.62 8.35
CA GLY A 38 3.43 4.00 7.58
C GLY A 38 3.94 2.90 6.65
N PRO A 39 3.06 2.02 6.16
CA PRO A 39 3.41 1.10 5.09
C PRO A 39 3.71 1.87 3.79
N GLY A 40 4.80 1.52 3.11
CA GLY A 40 5.25 2.12 1.86
C GLY A 40 5.61 1.06 0.81
N GLY A 41 5.96 1.54 -0.37
CA GLY A 41 6.24 0.70 -1.56
C GLY A 41 5.11 0.80 -2.58
N ALA A 42 5.47 1.02 -3.86
CA ALA A 42 4.47 1.22 -4.91
C ALA A 42 3.52 0.01 -5.08
N PRO A 43 3.99 -1.25 -5.08
CA PRO A 43 3.09 -2.41 -5.20
C PRO A 43 2.21 -2.58 -3.95
N ALA A 44 2.75 -2.36 -2.74
CA ALA A 44 1.98 -2.39 -1.50
C ALA A 44 0.86 -1.33 -1.49
N ASN A 45 1.16 -0.10 -1.95
CA ASN A 45 0.18 0.98 -2.05
C ASN A 45 -0.96 0.65 -3.02
N VAL A 46 -0.70 -0.07 -4.11
CA VAL A 46 -1.74 -0.53 -5.04
C VAL A 46 -2.67 -1.54 -4.35
N ALA A 47 -2.13 -2.54 -3.65
CA ALA A 47 -2.94 -3.50 -2.91
C ALA A 47 -3.81 -2.82 -1.83
N ILE A 48 -3.23 -1.88 -1.07
CA ILE A 48 -3.94 -1.08 -0.06
C ILE A 48 -5.08 -0.28 -0.69
N ALA A 49 -4.83 0.39 -1.82
CA ALA A 49 -5.85 1.18 -2.51
C ALA A 49 -7.02 0.32 -2.98
N VAL A 50 -6.74 -0.84 -3.57
CA VAL A 50 -7.77 -1.80 -4.00
C VAL A 50 -8.60 -2.28 -2.80
N SER A 51 -7.96 -2.66 -1.69
CA SER A 51 -8.66 -3.07 -0.47
C SER A 51 -9.52 -1.95 0.11
N ARG A 52 -9.04 -0.70 0.12
CA ARG A 52 -9.80 0.47 0.62
C ARG A 52 -11.03 0.80 -0.23
N LEU A 53 -10.97 0.55 -1.54
CA LEU A 53 -12.10 0.70 -2.46
C LEU A 53 -13.07 -0.51 -2.41
N GLY A 54 -12.84 -1.46 -1.50
CA GLY A 54 -13.65 -2.65 -1.32
C GLY A 54 -13.36 -3.77 -2.31
N GLY A 55 -12.28 -3.70 -3.08
CA GLY A 55 -11.80 -4.78 -3.94
C GLY A 55 -11.11 -5.90 -3.15
N ARG A 56 -10.83 -7.03 -3.82
CA ARG A 56 -10.00 -8.10 -3.26
C ARG A 56 -8.57 -7.91 -3.74
N ALA A 57 -7.62 -7.82 -2.80
CA ALA A 57 -6.20 -7.68 -3.11
C ALA A 57 -5.35 -8.64 -2.28
N ALA A 58 -4.22 -9.05 -2.85
CA ALA A 58 -3.13 -9.73 -2.17
C ALA A 58 -1.79 -9.08 -2.54
N PHE A 59 -0.85 -9.10 -1.60
CA PHE A 59 0.51 -8.61 -1.78
C PHE A 59 1.47 -9.76 -1.51
N VAL A 60 2.47 -9.92 -2.36
CA VAL A 60 3.54 -10.90 -2.22
C VAL A 60 4.86 -10.17 -2.18
N GLU A 61 5.58 -10.35 -1.08
CA GLU A 61 6.95 -9.82 -0.92
C GLU A 61 7.95 -10.64 -1.74
N SER A 62 8.99 -9.99 -2.28
CA SER A 62 10.14 -10.67 -2.89
C SER A 62 11.27 -10.98 -1.91
#